data_AF-A0A972L125-F1
#
_entry.id   AF-A0A972L125-F1
#
_cell.length_a   1.000
_cell.length_b   1.000
_cell.length_c   1.000
_cell.angle_alpha   90.00
_cell.angle_beta   90.00
_cell.angle_gamma   90.00
#
_symmetry.space_group_name_H-M   'P 1'
#
loop_
_entity.id
_entity.type
_entity.pdbx_description
1 polymer ?
#
loop_
_entity_poly.entity_id
_entity_poly.type
_entity_poly.pdbx_seq_one_letter_code
_entity_poly.pdbx_strand_id
1 'polypeptide(L)'
;MMPVTRTNPANGESENHKGWNLVGNPYPSPVDWLVESGWDKSDINDAKYIWNPSADNYTIFLGGTNPVGINGGTQFIPSNQGFWVQATTNGSISINNACRKGIMNSTPDYYKNQEIDYPFISLVCKGNSLSDETLVRFIGQASPDFDLNLDAIKLFSFSDKTPQISSMLVSTALAINTLAEITDNLEIPLSFYCLTEGDFSLSLDPKSHTDEFRDIYLFDRILKQLTNLKHDKIYEFHHRTTNIKTRFLLIINPTREKLAALETGDKFRVYAIGKRIFIDKLDGEDKYCKLIVSNLMGQRIYSRDFISNSNTFKLNADNGIYVFSIITKSGIFSKKLYIN
;
A
#
# COMPACT_ATOMS: atom_id res chain seq x y z
N MET A 1 18.09 -26.68 2.92
CA MET A 1 17.14 -26.07 1.98
C MET A 1 15.74 -26.38 2.45
N MET A 2 14.85 -25.41 2.43
CA MET A 2 13.44 -25.56 2.80
C MET A 2 12.60 -25.37 1.53
N PRO A 3 11.76 -26.33 1.14
CA PRO A 3 10.94 -26.19 -0.06
C PRO A 3 9.92 -25.06 0.12
N VAL A 4 9.69 -24.29 -0.94
CA VAL A 4 8.63 -23.28 -1.02
C VAL A 4 7.79 -23.53 -2.25
N THR A 5 6.49 -23.32 -2.11
CA THR A 5 5.52 -23.61 -3.19
C THR A 5 4.70 -22.38 -3.50
N ARG A 6 4.53 -22.10 -4.79
CA ARG A 6 3.61 -21.09 -5.29
C ARG A 6 2.26 -21.73 -5.59
N THR A 7 1.54 -22.05 -4.52
CA THR A 7 0.18 -22.59 -4.58
C THR A 7 -0.81 -21.53 -5.03
N ASN A 8 -1.69 -21.89 -5.98
CA ASN A 8 -2.80 -21.03 -6.36
C ASN A 8 -3.78 -20.88 -5.17
N PRO A 9 -4.39 -19.70 -5.00
CA PRO A 9 -5.45 -19.53 -4.02
C PRO A 9 -6.66 -20.41 -4.39
N ALA A 10 -7.49 -20.76 -3.41
CA ALA A 10 -8.72 -21.51 -3.66
C ALA A 10 -9.68 -20.69 -4.54
N ASN A 11 -10.62 -21.36 -5.22
CA ASN A 11 -11.60 -20.67 -6.05
C ASN A 11 -12.39 -19.63 -5.23
N GLY A 12 -12.35 -18.36 -5.65
CA GLY A 12 -13.02 -17.25 -4.98
C GLY A 12 -12.13 -16.46 -3.99
N GLU A 13 -10.91 -16.93 -3.73
CA GLU A 13 -9.91 -16.23 -2.92
C GLU A 13 -9.09 -15.23 -3.75
N SER A 14 -8.48 -14.26 -3.08
CA SER A 14 -7.65 -13.24 -3.74
C SER A 14 -6.35 -13.84 -4.30
N GLU A 15 -5.90 -13.36 -5.47
CA GLU A 15 -4.57 -13.67 -6.02
C GLU A 15 -3.44 -13.29 -5.04
N ASN A 16 -3.69 -12.38 -4.09
CA ASN A 16 -2.73 -12.01 -3.05
C ASN A 16 -2.49 -13.14 -2.03
N HIS A 17 -3.36 -14.16 -1.95
CA HIS A 17 -3.20 -15.33 -1.09
C HIS A 17 -2.31 -16.43 -1.72
N LYS A 18 -1.76 -16.17 -2.90
CA LYS A 18 -0.91 -17.11 -3.62
C LYS A 18 0.46 -17.27 -2.98
N GLY A 19 0.90 -18.53 -2.82
CA GLY A 19 2.29 -18.87 -2.53
C GLY A 19 2.80 -18.54 -1.13
N TRP A 20 1.95 -18.40 -0.12
CA TRP A 20 2.40 -18.23 1.27
C TRP A 20 2.96 -19.52 1.84
N ASN A 21 4.18 -19.46 2.40
CA ASN A 21 4.86 -20.58 3.02
C ASN A 21 5.33 -20.16 4.43
N LEU A 22 5.06 -21.01 5.42
CA LEU A 22 5.62 -20.86 6.76
C LEU A 22 6.94 -21.63 6.82
N VAL A 23 8.03 -20.90 7.03
CA VAL A 23 9.38 -21.45 7.20
C VAL A 23 9.89 -21.11 8.60
N GLY A 24 11.05 -21.65 8.98
CA GLY A 24 11.62 -21.42 10.31
C GLY A 24 13.11 -21.19 10.26
N ASN A 25 13.62 -20.45 11.23
CA ASN A 25 15.05 -20.38 11.49
C ASN A 25 15.52 -21.75 12.05
N PRO A 26 16.35 -22.52 11.33
CA PRO A 26 16.79 -23.84 11.79
C PRO A 26 17.92 -23.79 12.81
N TYR A 27 18.45 -22.60 13.13
CA TYR A 27 19.59 -22.45 14.01
C TYR A 27 19.16 -22.11 15.45
N PRO A 28 19.89 -22.63 16.46
CA PRO A 28 19.77 -22.21 17.85
C PRO A 28 20.45 -20.84 18.07
N SER A 29 20.27 -19.90 17.15
CA SER A 29 20.90 -18.57 17.12
C SER A 29 20.08 -17.66 16.21
N PRO A 30 19.95 -16.36 16.52
CA PRO A 30 19.35 -15.42 15.60
C PRO A 30 20.13 -15.33 14.29
N VAL A 31 19.39 -15.17 13.20
CA VAL A 31 19.93 -15.01 11.86
C VAL A 31 19.57 -13.65 11.29
N ASP A 32 20.47 -13.12 10.46
CA ASP A 32 20.31 -11.82 9.80
C ASP A 32 19.87 -12.01 8.35
N TRP A 33 18.72 -11.45 8.01
CA TRP A 33 18.06 -11.54 6.70
C TRP A 33 18.79 -10.79 5.58
N LEU A 34 19.64 -9.82 5.92
CA LEU A 34 20.41 -9.02 4.97
C LEU A 34 21.76 -9.64 4.61
N VAL A 35 22.17 -10.73 5.26
CA VAL A 35 23.45 -11.39 4.92
C VAL A 35 23.27 -12.21 3.65
N GLU A 36 23.51 -11.60 2.49
CA GLU A 36 23.32 -12.22 1.16
C GLU A 36 24.05 -13.57 1.03
N SER A 37 25.30 -13.68 1.49
CA SER A 37 26.07 -14.92 1.45
C SER A 37 25.49 -16.04 2.32
N GLY A 38 24.58 -15.71 3.23
CA GLY A 38 23.93 -16.62 4.15
C GLY A 38 22.59 -17.17 3.67
N TRP A 39 22.05 -16.63 2.59
CA TRP A 39 20.72 -16.97 2.09
C TRP A 39 20.69 -17.20 0.59
N ASP A 40 19.85 -18.13 0.15
CA ASP A 40 19.33 -18.15 -1.21
C ASP A 40 17.83 -17.85 -1.14
N LYS A 41 17.44 -16.70 -1.70
CA LYS A 41 16.07 -16.16 -1.69
C LYS A 41 15.49 -16.03 -3.11
N SER A 42 16.10 -16.66 -4.12
CA SER A 42 15.71 -16.48 -5.53
C SER A 42 14.25 -16.80 -5.83
N ASP A 43 13.65 -17.71 -5.04
CA ASP A 43 12.31 -18.24 -5.28
C ASP A 43 11.22 -17.60 -4.42
N ILE A 44 11.56 -16.54 -3.66
CA ILE A 44 10.63 -15.82 -2.78
C ILE A 44 10.71 -14.30 -2.99
N ASN A 45 9.65 -13.60 -2.57
CA ASN A 45 9.72 -12.16 -2.34
C ASN A 45 10.69 -11.94 -1.17
N ASP A 46 11.56 -10.91 -1.24
CA ASP A 46 12.51 -10.58 -0.17
C ASP A 46 11.84 -9.92 1.06
N ALA A 47 10.61 -10.32 1.37
CA ALA A 47 9.85 -9.91 2.54
C ALA A 47 9.64 -11.09 3.48
N LYS A 48 9.76 -10.82 4.77
CA LYS A 48 9.42 -11.78 5.83
C LYS A 48 8.41 -11.19 6.81
N TYR A 49 7.58 -12.07 7.35
CA TYR A 49 6.49 -11.70 8.25
C TYR A 49 6.54 -12.56 9.51
N ILE A 50 6.58 -11.95 10.68
CA ILE A 50 6.60 -12.64 11.97
C ILE A 50 5.37 -12.20 12.76
N TRP A 51 4.57 -13.16 13.22
CA TRP A 51 3.42 -12.87 14.07
C TRP A 51 3.90 -12.33 15.43
N ASN A 52 3.40 -11.16 15.83
CA ASN A 52 3.61 -10.60 17.15
C ASN A 52 2.32 -10.75 17.97
N PRO A 53 2.26 -11.72 18.91
CA PRO A 53 1.06 -11.98 19.70
C PRO A 53 0.73 -10.84 20.67
N SER A 54 1.70 -10.00 21.06
CA SER A 54 1.43 -8.85 21.94
C SER A 54 0.78 -7.69 21.19
N ALA A 55 0.99 -7.60 19.88
CA ALA A 55 0.41 -6.56 19.03
C ALA A 55 -0.77 -7.06 18.19
N ASP A 56 -1.17 -8.33 18.33
CA ASP A 56 -2.16 -9.00 17.48
C ASP A 56 -1.95 -8.74 15.98
N ASN A 57 -0.69 -8.67 15.53
CA ASN A 57 -0.39 -8.26 14.16
C ASN A 57 0.95 -8.83 13.67
N TYR A 58 1.19 -8.77 12.37
CA TYR A 58 2.46 -9.17 11.77
C TYR A 58 3.47 -8.01 11.80
N THR A 59 4.68 -8.31 12.28
CA THR A 59 5.87 -7.51 11.99
C THR A 59 6.34 -7.86 10.58
N ILE A 60 6.77 -6.87 9.81
CA ILE A 60 7.13 -7.05 8.40
C ILE A 60 8.49 -6.41 8.16
N PHE A 61 9.38 -7.16 7.53
CA PHE A 61 10.67 -6.64 7.09
C PHE A 61 10.90 -6.98 5.63
N LEU A 62 11.12 -5.95 4.82
CA LEU A 62 11.46 -6.06 3.41
C LEU A 62 12.96 -5.80 3.25
N GLY A 63 13.64 -6.75 2.62
CA GLY A 63 15.08 -6.73 2.35
C GLY A 63 15.45 -5.95 1.09
N GLY A 64 16.33 -6.54 0.29
CA GLY A 64 16.92 -5.91 -0.90
C GLY A 64 17.91 -4.78 -0.58
N THR A 65 18.23 -3.99 -1.60
CA THR A 65 19.20 -2.88 -1.54
C THR A 65 18.75 -1.74 -0.62
N ASN A 66 17.45 -1.58 -0.45
CA ASN A 66 16.82 -0.53 0.34
C ASN A 66 15.93 -1.16 1.41
N PRO A 67 16.50 -1.72 2.50
CA PRO A 67 15.71 -2.48 3.46
C PRO A 67 14.85 -1.59 4.35
N VAL A 68 13.66 -2.07 4.71
CA VAL A 68 12.75 -1.34 5.61
C VAL A 68 11.89 -2.28 6.45
N GLY A 69 11.62 -1.86 7.68
CA GLY A 69 10.76 -2.57 8.63
C GLY A 69 9.56 -1.74 9.07
N ILE A 70 8.40 -2.38 9.16
CA ILE A 70 7.14 -1.80 9.65
C ILE A 70 6.56 -2.69 10.75
N ASN A 71 5.69 -2.13 11.61
CA ASN A 71 5.11 -2.83 12.77
C ASN A 71 6.19 -3.45 13.69
N GLY A 72 7.35 -2.80 13.81
CA GLY A 72 8.50 -3.31 14.58
C GLY A 72 9.27 -4.45 13.91
N GLY A 73 9.06 -4.72 12.62
CA GLY A 73 9.82 -5.71 11.86
C GLY A 73 11.30 -5.31 11.73
N THR A 74 12.20 -6.29 11.84
CA THR A 74 13.65 -6.07 11.76
C THR A 74 14.32 -7.10 10.85
N GLN A 75 15.59 -6.89 10.50
CA GLN A 75 16.37 -7.86 9.73
C GLN A 75 16.63 -9.18 10.49
N PHE A 76 16.46 -9.21 11.81
CA PHE A 76 16.75 -10.40 12.59
C PHE A 76 15.56 -11.34 12.68
N ILE A 77 15.84 -12.64 12.55
CA ILE A 77 14.90 -13.72 12.84
C ILE A 77 15.41 -14.44 14.08
N PRO A 78 14.68 -14.44 15.21
CA PRO A 78 15.09 -15.11 16.44
C PRO A 78 15.36 -16.61 16.26
N SER A 79 16.10 -17.18 17.22
CA SER A 79 16.37 -18.62 17.31
C SER A 79 15.07 -19.43 17.27
N ASN A 80 15.00 -20.43 16.39
CA ASN A 80 13.81 -21.29 16.20
C ASN A 80 12.50 -20.54 15.85
N GLN A 81 12.56 -19.27 15.43
CA GLN A 81 11.36 -18.50 15.09
C GLN A 81 10.80 -18.92 13.72
N GLY A 82 9.49 -19.19 13.69
CA GLY A 82 8.72 -19.34 12.45
C GLY A 82 8.38 -17.99 11.81
N PHE A 83 8.47 -17.90 10.49
CA PHE A 83 8.16 -16.69 9.74
C PHE A 83 7.55 -17.04 8.39
N TRP A 84 6.65 -16.19 7.91
CA TRP A 84 6.05 -16.34 6.58
C TRP A 84 6.90 -15.67 5.52
N VAL A 85 6.95 -16.31 4.35
CA VAL A 85 7.48 -15.77 3.11
C VAL A 85 6.49 -16.06 1.98
N GLN A 86 6.55 -15.29 0.91
CA GLN A 86 5.75 -15.52 -0.28
C GLN A 86 6.62 -16.04 -1.43
N ALA A 87 6.30 -17.22 -1.95
CA ALA A 87 6.98 -17.83 -3.08
C ALA A 87 6.59 -17.17 -4.41
N THR A 88 7.60 -16.80 -5.19
CA THR A 88 7.47 -16.23 -6.55
C THR A 88 7.42 -17.33 -7.60
N THR A 89 8.01 -18.48 -7.28
CA THR A 89 7.98 -19.72 -8.04
C THR A 89 8.03 -20.92 -7.10
N ASN A 90 7.74 -22.12 -7.62
CA ASN A 90 8.05 -23.34 -6.87
C ASN A 90 9.56 -23.51 -6.82
N GLY A 91 10.10 -23.79 -5.63
CA GLY A 91 11.54 -23.88 -5.45
C GLY A 91 11.94 -24.08 -3.99
N SER A 92 13.00 -23.42 -3.56
CA SER A 92 13.46 -23.52 -2.17
C SER A 92 14.12 -22.25 -1.66
N ILE A 93 14.03 -22.03 -0.35
CA ILE A 93 14.89 -21.09 0.37
C ILE A 93 16.04 -21.85 1.02
N SER A 94 17.26 -21.35 0.88
CA SER A 94 18.43 -21.90 1.56
C SER A 94 19.00 -20.94 2.60
N ILE A 95 19.53 -21.50 3.67
CA ILE A 95 20.16 -20.77 4.76
C ILE A 95 21.43 -21.50 5.19
N ASN A 96 22.51 -20.77 5.44
CA ASN A 96 23.78 -21.33 5.90
C ASN A 96 24.35 -20.55 7.11
N ASN A 97 25.45 -21.04 7.68
CA ASN A 97 26.01 -20.48 8.91
C ASN A 97 26.46 -19.00 8.81
N ALA A 98 26.68 -18.45 7.60
CA ALA A 98 27.15 -17.07 7.43
C ALA A 98 26.14 -16.02 7.95
N CYS A 99 24.85 -16.32 7.94
CA CYS A 99 23.82 -15.40 8.46
C CYS A 99 23.69 -15.39 9.99
N ARG A 100 24.35 -16.32 10.72
CA ARG A 100 24.23 -16.43 12.17
C ARG A 100 24.95 -15.28 12.86
N LYS A 101 24.28 -14.62 13.81
CA LYS A 101 24.86 -13.51 14.58
C LYS A 101 25.37 -13.91 15.97
N GLY A 102 25.20 -15.17 16.38
CA GLY A 102 25.65 -15.65 17.69
C GLY A 102 24.64 -15.33 18.80
N ILE A 103 25.09 -14.72 19.89
CA ILE A 103 24.24 -14.32 21.02
C ILE A 103 23.74 -12.89 20.77
N MET A 104 22.41 -12.71 20.74
CA MET A 104 21.81 -11.38 20.93
C MET A 104 21.42 -11.28 22.40
N ASN A 105 22.00 -10.31 23.12
CA ASN A 105 21.84 -10.16 24.58
C ASN A 105 20.45 -9.64 25.00
N SER A 106 19.55 -9.42 24.04
CA SER A 106 18.15 -9.07 24.24
C SER A 106 17.33 -9.56 23.05
N THR A 107 16.02 -9.75 23.24
CA THR A 107 15.05 -9.52 22.15
C THR A 107 15.44 -8.19 21.50
N PRO A 108 15.48 -8.06 20.16
CA PRO A 108 15.96 -6.85 19.51
C PRO A 108 15.00 -5.67 19.77
N ASP A 109 15.07 -5.11 20.97
CA ASP A 109 14.49 -3.84 21.37
C ASP A 109 15.35 -2.74 20.74
N TYR A 110 14.90 -2.38 19.54
CA TYR A 110 14.67 -1.00 19.11
C TYR A 110 15.83 0.00 18.87
N TYR A 111 15.73 0.58 17.66
CA TYR A 111 16.20 1.87 17.17
C TYR A 111 17.71 2.20 17.21
N LYS A 112 18.32 2.24 16.01
CA LYS A 112 18.87 3.48 15.41
C LYS A 112 19.60 3.17 14.09
N ASN A 113 19.14 3.82 13.04
CA ASN A 113 19.96 4.33 11.94
C ASN A 113 20.73 3.29 11.10
N GLN A 114 20.01 2.44 10.36
CA GLN A 114 20.37 2.50 8.95
C GLN A 114 19.72 3.78 8.45
N GLU A 115 20.54 4.78 8.13
CA GLU A 115 20.06 6.04 7.59
C GLU A 115 19.33 5.68 6.29
N ILE A 116 18.00 5.76 6.33
CA ILE A 116 17.16 5.47 5.18
C ILE A 116 17.27 6.70 4.27
N ASP A 117 18.21 6.62 3.33
CA ASP A 117 18.50 7.68 2.36
C ASP A 117 17.55 7.58 1.15
N TYR A 118 16.25 7.49 1.43
CA TYR A 118 15.22 7.64 0.41
C TYR A 118 13.94 8.22 1.03
N PRO A 119 13.14 8.99 0.27
CA PRO A 119 11.90 9.56 0.77
C PRO A 119 10.87 8.47 1.06
N PHE A 120 10.18 8.57 2.19
CA PHE A 120 9.06 7.69 2.48
C PHE A 120 8.08 8.27 3.50
N ILE A 121 6.85 7.78 3.40
CA ILE A 121 5.71 8.10 4.27
C ILE A 121 5.32 6.82 5.00
N SER A 122 5.49 6.80 6.32
CA SER A 122 4.98 5.75 7.18
C SER A 122 3.71 6.23 7.86
N LEU A 123 2.56 5.63 7.54
CA LEU A 123 1.27 5.98 8.10
C LEU A 123 0.86 4.94 9.14
N VAL A 124 0.68 5.41 10.38
CA VAL A 124 0.30 4.57 11.52
C VAL A 124 -1.17 4.77 11.83
N CYS A 125 -1.91 3.68 11.91
CA CYS A 125 -3.25 3.65 12.46
C CYS A 125 -3.25 3.12 13.89
N LYS A 126 -4.00 3.77 14.79
CA LYS A 126 -4.17 3.33 16.18
C LYS A 126 -5.64 3.30 16.57
N GLY A 127 -6.00 2.31 17.38
CA GLY A 127 -7.31 2.16 17.99
C GLY A 127 -7.40 0.84 18.74
N ASN A 128 -8.33 0.72 19.69
CA ASN A 128 -8.50 -0.49 20.51
C ASN A 128 -7.22 -0.95 21.26
N SER A 129 -6.34 0.00 21.63
CA SER A 129 -5.00 -0.28 22.21
C SER A 129 -4.06 -1.07 21.30
N LEU A 130 -4.40 -1.18 20.01
CA LEU A 130 -3.62 -1.86 18.98
C LEU A 130 -3.23 -0.85 17.89
N SER A 131 -2.29 -1.25 17.04
CA SER A 131 -1.81 -0.41 15.96
C SER A 131 -1.38 -1.21 14.75
N ASP A 132 -1.41 -0.55 13.60
CA ASP A 132 -0.89 -1.07 12.36
C ASP A 132 -0.29 0.04 11.52
N GLU A 133 0.57 -0.35 10.59
CA GLU A 133 1.38 0.55 9.78
C GLU A 133 1.30 0.15 8.31
N THR A 134 1.29 1.16 7.44
CA THR A 134 1.62 1.00 6.02
C THR A 134 2.64 2.05 5.61
N LEU A 135 3.51 1.70 4.68
CA LEU A 135 4.61 2.55 4.24
C LEU A 135 4.59 2.71 2.72
N VAL A 136 4.70 3.95 2.27
CA VAL A 136 4.92 4.29 0.86
C VAL A 136 6.31 4.90 0.74
N ARG A 137 7.18 4.32 -0.09
CA ARG A 137 8.54 4.80 -0.31
C ARG A 137 8.80 5.11 -1.77
N PHE A 138 9.80 5.95 -2.01
CA PHE A 138 10.18 6.40 -3.34
C PHE A 138 11.60 5.96 -3.65
N ILE A 139 11.74 5.03 -4.60
CA ILE A 139 13.03 4.48 -5.02
C ILE A 139 13.08 4.57 -6.54
N GLY A 140 14.12 5.24 -7.06
CA GLY A 140 14.30 5.41 -8.50
C GLY A 140 14.30 4.06 -9.23
N GLN A 141 13.74 4.04 -10.45
CA GLN A 141 13.58 2.85 -11.30
C GLN A 141 12.59 1.79 -10.80
N ALA A 142 11.80 2.08 -9.75
CA ALA A 142 10.71 1.19 -9.35
C ALA A 142 9.62 1.09 -10.43
N SER A 143 8.97 -0.07 -10.50
CA SER A 143 7.84 -0.31 -11.41
C SER A 143 6.54 0.31 -10.86
N PRO A 144 5.62 0.79 -11.71
CA PRO A 144 4.26 1.14 -11.27
C PRO A 144 3.38 -0.10 -11.01
N ASP A 145 3.82 -1.29 -11.46
CA ASP A 145 3.23 -2.58 -11.14
C ASP A 145 3.94 -3.20 -9.92
N PHE A 146 3.24 -4.08 -9.19
CA PHE A 146 3.78 -4.77 -8.02
C PHE A 146 5.13 -5.41 -8.32
N ASP A 147 6.14 -5.02 -7.55
CA ASP A 147 7.51 -5.50 -7.65
C ASP A 147 7.85 -6.39 -6.45
N LEU A 148 8.18 -7.64 -6.73
CA LEU A 148 8.46 -8.66 -5.72
C LEU A 148 9.70 -8.38 -4.86
N ASN A 149 10.60 -7.49 -5.28
CA ASN A 149 11.79 -7.11 -4.51
C ASN A 149 11.63 -5.77 -3.80
N LEU A 150 10.64 -4.98 -4.21
CA LEU A 150 10.45 -3.62 -3.71
C LEU A 150 9.14 -3.43 -2.96
N ASP A 151 8.17 -4.33 -3.07
CA ASP A 151 6.88 -4.24 -2.39
C ASP A 151 6.65 -5.40 -1.43
N ALA A 152 5.84 -5.15 -0.40
CA ALA A 152 5.38 -6.17 0.53
C ALA A 152 3.85 -6.22 0.57
N ILE A 153 3.28 -7.38 0.25
CA ILE A 153 1.83 -7.61 0.37
C ILE A 153 1.40 -7.52 1.84
N LYS A 154 0.20 -7.02 2.08
CA LYS A 154 -0.41 -7.01 3.41
C LYS A 154 -0.84 -8.42 3.81
N LEU A 155 -0.23 -8.96 4.86
CA LEU A 155 -0.75 -10.11 5.57
C LEU A 155 -1.63 -9.60 6.71
N PHE A 156 -2.94 -9.87 6.63
CA PHE A 156 -3.92 -9.34 7.57
C PHE A 156 -3.87 -10.08 8.90
N SER A 157 -4.05 -9.33 9.99
CA SER A 157 -4.31 -9.88 11.32
C SER A 157 -5.65 -10.61 11.34
N PHE A 158 -5.70 -11.70 12.11
CA PHE A 158 -6.91 -12.46 12.41
C PHE A 158 -7.74 -11.87 13.56
N SER A 159 -7.24 -10.82 14.22
CA SER A 159 -7.90 -10.20 15.37
C SER A 159 -8.95 -9.19 14.92
N ASP A 160 -10.17 -9.35 15.40
CA ASP A 160 -11.31 -8.47 15.07
C ASP A 160 -11.13 -7.02 15.56
N LYS A 161 -10.21 -6.80 16.50
CA LYS A 161 -9.96 -5.50 17.14
C LYS A 161 -8.81 -4.73 16.51
N THR A 162 -7.93 -5.41 15.78
CA THR A 162 -6.73 -4.78 15.21
C THR A 162 -7.15 -3.85 14.08
N PRO A 163 -6.88 -2.53 14.16
CA PRO A 163 -7.01 -1.66 13.00
C PRO A 163 -6.00 -2.10 11.94
N GLN A 164 -6.40 -2.20 10.68
CA GLN A 164 -5.53 -2.64 9.60
C GLN A 164 -5.54 -1.60 8.48
N ILE A 165 -4.37 -1.05 8.17
CA ILE A 165 -4.16 -0.03 7.14
C ILE A 165 -3.20 -0.56 6.07
N SER A 166 -3.48 -0.24 4.82
CA SER A 166 -2.66 -0.61 3.66
C SER A 166 -2.84 0.39 2.53
N SER A 167 -1.84 0.52 1.68
CA SER A 167 -2.04 1.17 0.37
C SER A 167 -2.60 0.15 -0.63
N MET A 168 -3.36 0.63 -1.61
CA MET A 168 -4.01 -0.23 -2.60
C MET A 168 -3.39 -0.02 -3.97
N LEU A 169 -2.82 -1.08 -4.53
CA LEU A 169 -2.45 -1.16 -5.93
C LEU A 169 -3.46 -2.04 -6.66
N VAL A 170 -4.40 -1.41 -7.38
CA VAL A 170 -5.54 -2.11 -8.02
C VAL A 170 -6.35 -2.90 -6.99
N SER A 171 -6.20 -4.23 -6.94
CA SER A 171 -6.86 -5.14 -5.99
C SER A 171 -5.90 -5.72 -4.94
N THR A 172 -4.66 -5.24 -4.91
CA THR A 172 -3.60 -5.71 -4.02
C THR A 172 -3.38 -4.73 -2.89
N ALA A 173 -3.62 -5.19 -1.66
CA ALA A 173 -3.30 -4.46 -0.44
C ALA A 173 -1.80 -4.63 -0.16
N LEU A 174 -1.08 -3.53 -0.08
CA LEU A 174 0.34 -3.47 0.18
C LEU A 174 0.60 -2.90 1.57
N ALA A 175 1.40 -3.62 2.35
CA ALA A 175 1.92 -3.12 3.60
C ALA A 175 3.06 -2.12 3.33
N ILE A 176 3.93 -2.44 2.35
CA ILE A 176 4.96 -1.56 1.83
C ILE A 176 4.76 -1.42 0.32
N ASN A 177 4.68 -0.18 -0.17
CA ASN A 177 4.48 0.17 -1.57
C ASN A 177 5.60 1.10 -2.04
N THR A 178 6.27 0.73 -3.12
CA THR A 178 7.37 1.48 -3.71
C THR A 178 6.95 2.12 -5.01
N LEU A 179 7.13 3.43 -5.10
CA LEU A 179 6.88 4.22 -6.29
C LEU A 179 8.19 4.78 -6.83
N ALA A 180 8.24 5.05 -8.14
CA ALA A 180 9.47 5.51 -8.79
C ALA A 180 9.81 6.97 -8.44
N GLU A 181 8.80 7.84 -8.49
CA GLU A 181 8.99 9.29 -8.48
C GLU A 181 7.93 9.99 -7.63
N ILE A 182 8.33 11.10 -7.02
CA ILE A 182 7.44 12.03 -6.32
C ILE A 182 6.90 13.01 -7.36
N THR A 183 5.60 12.97 -7.63
CA THR A 183 4.93 13.88 -8.57
C THR A 183 3.88 14.72 -7.87
N ASP A 184 3.62 15.93 -8.38
CA ASP A 184 2.50 16.75 -7.93
C ASP A 184 1.16 16.02 -8.13
N ASN A 185 0.24 16.22 -7.19
CA ASN A 185 -1.08 15.59 -7.15
C ASN A 185 -1.06 14.06 -7.15
N LEU A 186 0.03 13.41 -6.75
CA LEU A 186 0.10 11.96 -6.65
C LEU A 186 -0.92 11.47 -5.62
N GLU A 187 -1.71 10.46 -6.00
CA GLU A 187 -2.80 9.95 -5.18
C GLU A 187 -2.63 8.46 -4.91
N ILE A 188 -2.62 8.09 -3.63
CA ILE A 188 -2.44 6.71 -3.19
C ILE A 188 -3.68 6.28 -2.40
N PRO A 189 -4.56 5.44 -2.98
CA PRO A 189 -5.72 4.93 -2.26
C PRO A 189 -5.29 4.08 -1.07
N LEU A 190 -5.93 4.31 0.07
CA LEU A 190 -5.68 3.57 1.30
C LEU A 190 -6.89 2.74 1.66
N SER A 191 -6.66 1.51 2.10
CA SER A 191 -7.68 0.63 2.65
C SER A 191 -7.55 0.55 4.16
N PHE A 192 -8.60 0.94 4.87
CA PHE A 192 -8.77 0.72 6.30
C PHE A 192 -9.74 -0.43 6.55
N TYR A 193 -9.39 -1.31 7.48
CA TYR A 193 -10.20 -2.46 7.85
C TYR A 193 -10.10 -2.73 9.35
N CYS A 194 -11.25 -2.88 10.00
CA CYS A 194 -11.37 -3.35 11.37
C CYS A 194 -12.77 -3.95 11.53
N LEU A 195 -12.89 -5.08 12.23
CA LEU A 195 -14.19 -5.74 12.47
C LEU A 195 -14.90 -5.19 13.70
N THR A 196 -14.21 -4.38 14.51
CA THR A 196 -14.78 -3.69 15.66
C THR A 196 -15.02 -2.22 15.33
N GLU A 197 -16.25 -1.74 15.55
CA GLU A 197 -16.58 -0.32 15.47
C GLU A 197 -15.94 0.46 16.61
N GLY A 198 -15.56 1.71 16.37
CA GLY A 198 -14.91 2.53 17.37
C GLY A 198 -14.16 3.71 16.80
N ASP A 199 -13.44 4.39 17.68
CA ASP A 199 -12.63 5.56 17.32
C ASP A 199 -11.18 5.15 17.04
N PHE A 200 -10.67 5.68 15.94
CA PHE A 200 -9.34 5.38 15.43
C PHE A 200 -8.64 6.68 15.04
N SER A 201 -7.33 6.60 14.90
CA SER A 201 -6.50 7.71 14.44
C SER A 201 -5.55 7.26 13.34
N LEU A 202 -5.18 8.21 12.47
CA LEU A 202 -4.13 8.08 11.46
C LEU A 202 -3.12 9.21 11.67
N SER A 203 -1.83 8.90 11.56
CA SER A 203 -0.75 9.86 11.79
C SER A 203 0.51 9.44 11.03
N LEU A 204 1.37 10.41 10.71
CA LEU A 204 2.73 10.12 10.23
C LEU A 204 3.56 9.56 11.38
N ASP A 205 4.23 8.43 11.13
CA ASP A 205 5.25 7.94 12.06
C ASP A 205 6.42 8.92 12.10
N PRO A 206 6.98 9.23 13.28
CA PRO A 206 8.17 10.07 13.41
C PRO A 206 9.38 9.60 12.60
N LYS A 207 9.44 8.30 12.23
CA LYS A 207 10.50 7.76 11.38
C LYS A 207 10.39 8.16 9.91
N SER A 208 9.24 8.70 9.47
CA SER A 208 9.01 9.06 8.07
C SER A 208 10.03 10.08 7.57
N HIS A 209 10.62 9.84 6.40
CA HIS A 209 11.53 10.77 5.74
C HIS A 209 10.74 11.65 4.77
N THR A 210 10.31 12.83 5.25
CA THR A 210 9.30 13.66 4.56
C THR A 210 9.80 14.98 3.96
N ASP A 211 11.12 15.19 3.94
CA ASP A 211 11.74 16.45 3.53
C ASP A 211 11.52 16.76 2.05
N GLU A 212 11.41 15.72 1.21
CA GLU A 212 11.15 15.85 -0.23
C GLU A 212 9.67 16.08 -0.58
N PHE A 213 8.75 15.95 0.37
CA PHE A 213 7.33 16.24 0.13
C PHE A 213 7.03 17.69 0.56
N ARG A 214 6.52 18.51 -0.35
CA ARG A 214 5.97 19.84 -0.02
C ARG A 214 4.85 19.68 1.01
N ASP A 215 3.87 18.85 0.66
CA ASP A 215 2.65 18.63 1.44
C ASP A 215 2.22 17.17 1.37
N ILE A 216 1.65 16.67 2.47
CA ILE A 216 1.07 15.34 2.57
C ILE A 216 -0.33 15.49 3.15
N TYR A 217 -1.35 15.18 2.35
CA TYR A 217 -2.74 15.30 2.76
C TYR A 217 -3.42 13.94 2.86
N LEU A 218 -4.28 13.78 3.86
CA LEU A 218 -5.23 12.69 3.98
C LEU A 218 -6.62 13.23 3.61
N PHE A 219 -7.28 12.58 2.66
CA PHE A 219 -8.67 12.85 2.33
C PHE A 219 -9.56 11.69 2.79
N ASP A 220 -10.50 12.00 3.70
CA ASP A 220 -11.56 11.08 4.11
C ASP A 220 -12.74 11.20 3.14
N ARG A 221 -13.00 10.14 2.36
CA ARG A 221 -14.06 10.12 1.36
C ARG A 221 -15.47 10.02 1.94
N ILE A 222 -15.60 9.57 3.19
CA ILE A 222 -16.90 9.47 3.89
C ILE A 222 -17.25 10.83 4.49
N LEU A 223 -16.31 11.43 5.22
CA LEU A 223 -16.52 12.74 5.87
C LEU A 223 -16.30 13.93 4.94
N LYS A 224 -15.77 13.69 3.73
CA LYS A 224 -15.33 14.72 2.77
C LYS A 224 -14.35 15.72 3.40
N GLN A 225 -13.53 15.24 4.34
CA GLN A 225 -12.60 16.06 5.09
C GLN A 225 -11.19 15.89 4.55
N LEU A 226 -10.49 17.01 4.44
CA LEU A 226 -9.10 17.05 4.03
C LEU A 226 -8.22 17.51 5.21
N THR A 227 -7.12 16.80 5.46
CA THR A 227 -6.22 17.05 6.59
C THR A 227 -4.77 17.05 6.14
N ASN A 228 -4.00 18.09 6.46
CA ASN A 228 -2.57 18.13 6.11
C ASN A 228 -1.77 17.44 7.22
N LEU A 229 -1.29 16.23 6.97
CA LEU A 229 -0.60 15.42 7.97
C LEU A 229 0.77 15.98 8.38
N LYS A 230 1.38 16.89 7.60
CA LYS A 230 2.61 17.59 8.01
C LYS A 230 2.36 18.65 9.10
N HIS A 231 1.14 19.17 9.20
CA HIS A 231 0.76 20.17 10.20
C HIS A 231 -0.15 19.59 11.28
N ASP A 232 -1.22 18.93 10.86
CA ASP A 232 -2.22 18.28 11.68
C ASP A 232 -1.75 16.84 11.93
N LYS A 233 -0.83 16.68 12.89
CA LYS A 233 -0.07 15.44 13.12
C LYS A 233 -0.94 14.19 13.30
N ILE A 234 -2.20 14.33 13.69
CA ILE A 234 -3.12 13.22 13.97
C ILE A 234 -4.49 13.55 13.37
N TYR A 235 -5.01 12.62 12.57
CA TYR A 235 -6.39 12.63 12.08
C TYR A 235 -7.21 11.60 12.84
N GLU A 236 -8.29 12.02 13.50
CA GLU A 236 -9.18 11.14 14.27
C GLU A 236 -10.48 10.90 13.51
N PHE A 237 -11.00 9.67 13.61
CA PHE A 237 -12.25 9.29 12.95
C PHE A 237 -12.97 8.14 13.65
N HIS A 238 -14.29 8.14 13.49
CA HIS A 238 -15.15 7.03 13.90
C HIS A 238 -15.32 6.02 12.76
N HIS A 239 -15.12 4.72 13.04
CA HIS A 239 -15.29 3.61 12.10
C HIS A 239 -16.52 2.77 12.42
N ARG A 240 -17.27 2.43 11.36
CA ARG A 240 -18.37 1.46 11.37
C ARG A 240 -18.03 0.32 10.44
N THR A 241 -18.45 -0.90 10.77
CA THR A 241 -18.18 -2.10 9.96
C THR A 241 -18.81 -2.05 8.56
N THR A 242 -19.83 -1.19 8.39
CA THR A 242 -20.49 -0.91 7.11
C THR A 242 -19.76 0.09 6.22
N ASN A 243 -18.70 0.74 6.72
CA ASN A 243 -17.92 1.69 5.94
C ASN A 243 -17.18 1.00 4.80
N ILE A 244 -17.02 1.71 3.67
CA ILE A 244 -16.16 1.25 2.58
C ILE A 244 -14.71 1.13 3.07
N LYS A 245 -14.01 0.07 2.67
CA LYS A 245 -12.60 -0.15 3.05
C LYS A 245 -11.69 0.94 2.47
N THR A 246 -11.95 1.38 1.23
CA THR A 246 -11.22 2.45 0.53
C THR A 246 -11.68 3.85 0.96
N ARG A 247 -11.81 4.07 2.27
CA ARG A 247 -12.26 5.34 2.86
C ARG A 247 -11.27 6.47 2.64
N PHE A 248 -9.98 6.16 2.70
CA PHE A 248 -8.94 7.17 2.75
C PHE A 248 -8.19 7.29 1.43
N LEU A 249 -7.63 8.47 1.23
CA LEU A 249 -6.72 8.75 0.15
C LEU A 249 -5.56 9.60 0.67
N LEU A 250 -4.34 9.12 0.44
CA LEU A 250 -3.15 9.92 0.64
C LEU A 250 -2.86 10.72 -0.64
N ILE A 251 -2.61 12.02 -0.49
CA ILE A 251 -2.32 12.93 -1.60
C ILE A 251 -1.00 13.62 -1.32
N ILE A 252 -0.06 13.45 -2.24
CA ILE A 252 1.28 14.01 -2.14
C ILE A 252 1.36 15.22 -3.07
N ASN A 253 1.92 16.30 -2.53
CA ASN A 253 2.13 17.57 -3.23
C ASN A 253 0.89 18.05 -4.02
N PRO A 254 -0.32 18.11 -3.41
CA PRO A 254 -1.48 18.63 -4.12
C PRO A 254 -1.29 20.09 -4.51
N THR A 255 -1.74 20.40 -5.72
CA THR A 255 -1.90 21.78 -6.23
C THR A 255 -3.12 22.44 -5.59
N ARG A 256 -3.22 23.77 -5.66
CA ARG A 256 -4.39 24.50 -5.16
C ARG A 256 -5.67 24.07 -5.88
N GLU A 257 -5.59 23.83 -7.18
CA GLU A 257 -6.70 23.33 -7.99
C GLU A 257 -7.16 21.95 -7.54
N LYS A 258 -6.22 21.09 -7.11
CA LYS A 258 -6.54 19.75 -6.59
C LYS A 258 -7.24 19.82 -5.25
N LEU A 259 -6.77 20.66 -4.35
CA LEU A 259 -7.39 20.90 -3.04
C LEU A 259 -8.84 21.42 -3.23
N ALA A 260 -9.01 22.45 -4.06
CA ALA A 260 -10.33 23.03 -4.34
C ALA A 260 -11.33 22.01 -4.91
N ALA A 261 -10.89 21.12 -5.82
CA ALA A 261 -11.75 20.09 -6.40
C ALA A 261 -12.26 19.06 -5.37
N LEU A 262 -11.49 18.80 -4.31
CA LEU A 262 -11.88 17.85 -3.26
C LEU A 262 -12.88 18.47 -2.27
N GLU A 263 -12.78 19.77 -2.03
CA GLU A 263 -13.72 20.53 -1.20
C GLU A 263 -15.09 20.69 -1.88
N THR A 264 -15.13 20.74 -3.23
CA THR A 264 -16.38 20.89 -3.97
C THR A 264 -17.26 19.63 -4.03
N GLY A 265 -16.83 18.51 -3.45
CA GLY A 265 -17.63 17.28 -3.37
C GLY A 265 -17.84 16.60 -4.72
N ASP A 266 -16.77 16.42 -5.50
CA ASP A 266 -16.81 15.74 -6.81
C ASP A 266 -17.54 14.39 -6.72
N LYS A 267 -18.55 14.15 -7.58
CA LYS A 267 -19.30 12.87 -7.61
C LYS A 267 -18.46 11.71 -8.16
N PHE A 268 -17.48 12.03 -9.01
CA PHE A 268 -16.59 11.06 -9.62
C PHE A 268 -15.16 11.54 -9.52
N ARG A 269 -14.25 10.59 -9.32
CA ARG A 269 -12.83 10.84 -9.39
C ARG A 269 -12.22 10.02 -10.51
N VAL A 270 -11.42 10.69 -11.33
CA VAL A 270 -10.69 10.10 -12.45
C VAL A 270 -9.22 10.44 -12.26
N TYR A 271 -8.36 9.41 -12.25
CA TYR A 271 -6.91 9.56 -12.18
C TYR A 271 -6.21 8.50 -13.04
N ALA A 272 -4.92 8.69 -13.30
CA ALA A 272 -4.12 7.80 -14.15
C ALA A 272 -2.83 7.39 -13.44
N ILE A 273 -2.42 6.13 -13.64
CA ILE A 273 -1.08 5.62 -13.28
C ILE A 273 -0.51 5.00 -14.57
N GLY A 274 0.52 5.66 -15.14
CA GLY A 274 0.96 5.40 -16.52
C GLY A 274 -0.22 5.50 -17.51
N LYS A 275 -0.44 4.43 -18.28
CA LYS A 275 -1.55 4.31 -19.25
C LYS A 275 -2.83 3.66 -18.70
N ARG A 276 -2.90 3.40 -17.39
CA ARG A 276 -4.11 2.87 -16.75
C ARG A 276 -4.92 4.00 -16.12
N ILE A 277 -6.21 4.02 -16.40
CA ILE A 277 -7.17 5.00 -15.88
C ILE A 277 -8.04 4.34 -14.82
N PHE A 278 -8.20 5.04 -13.71
CA PHE A 278 -9.04 4.65 -12.59
C PHE A 278 -10.20 5.63 -12.46
N ILE A 279 -11.41 5.08 -12.34
CA ILE A 279 -12.64 5.84 -12.09
C ILE A 279 -13.28 5.31 -10.81
N ASP A 280 -13.32 6.17 -9.80
CA ASP A 280 -14.02 5.92 -8.54
C ASP A 280 -15.29 6.78 -8.50
N LYS A 281 -16.42 6.17 -8.15
CA LYS A 281 -17.59 6.95 -7.76
C LYS A 281 -17.42 7.38 -6.30
N LEU A 282 -17.49 8.67 -6.05
CA LEU A 282 -17.36 9.25 -4.71
C LEU A 282 -18.70 9.57 -4.06
N ASP A 283 -19.71 9.87 -4.87
CA ASP A 283 -21.06 10.23 -4.42
C ASP A 283 -22.11 10.08 -5.55
N GLY A 284 -23.39 10.00 -5.19
CA GLY A 284 -24.53 9.96 -6.09
C GLY A 284 -25.15 8.58 -6.30
N GLU A 285 -26.43 8.55 -6.68
CA GLU A 285 -27.22 7.32 -6.83
C GLU A 285 -27.15 6.69 -8.23
N ASP A 286 -26.54 7.36 -9.20
CA ASP A 286 -26.55 6.94 -10.61
C ASP A 286 -25.79 5.64 -10.84
N LYS A 287 -26.49 4.51 -10.97
CA LYS A 287 -25.85 3.19 -11.19
C LYS A 287 -25.19 3.05 -12.56
N TYR A 288 -25.76 3.68 -13.59
CA TYR A 288 -25.33 3.54 -14.97
C TYR A 288 -24.64 4.82 -15.44
N CYS A 289 -23.40 4.68 -15.90
CA CYS A 289 -22.56 5.79 -16.33
C CYS A 289 -22.00 5.50 -17.73
N LYS A 290 -21.83 6.56 -18.53
CA LYS A 290 -21.14 6.49 -19.82
C LYS A 290 -19.87 7.32 -19.75
N LEU A 291 -18.73 6.68 -19.95
CA LEU A 291 -17.46 7.34 -20.13
C LEU A 291 -17.27 7.73 -21.60
N ILE A 292 -16.85 8.97 -21.82
CA ILE A 292 -16.33 9.48 -23.08
C ILE A 292 -14.94 10.03 -22.81
N VAL A 293 -13.95 9.65 -23.60
CA VAL A 293 -12.61 10.23 -23.56
C VAL A 293 -12.35 10.95 -24.87
N SER A 294 -11.92 12.20 -24.79
CA SER A 294 -11.62 13.05 -25.94
C SER A 294 -10.23 13.66 -25.85
N ASN A 295 -9.59 13.91 -26.99
CA ASN A 295 -8.37 14.72 -27.04
C ASN A 295 -8.70 16.23 -26.91
N LEU A 296 -7.68 17.08 -26.85
CA LEU A 296 -7.87 18.55 -26.74
C LEU A 296 -8.58 19.18 -27.95
N MET A 297 -8.58 18.50 -29.10
CA MET A 297 -9.33 18.94 -30.30
C MET A 297 -10.80 18.51 -30.26
N GLY A 298 -11.25 17.87 -29.17
CA GLY A 298 -12.62 17.39 -29.01
C GLY A 298 -12.93 16.08 -29.74
N GLN A 299 -11.93 15.45 -30.38
CA GLN A 299 -12.11 14.16 -31.03
C GLN A 299 -12.28 13.08 -29.97
N ARG A 300 -13.39 12.33 -30.06
CA ARG A 300 -13.64 11.18 -29.18
C ARG A 300 -12.69 10.03 -29.53
N ILE A 301 -11.83 9.66 -28.60
CA ILE A 301 -10.88 8.55 -28.73
C ILE A 301 -11.38 7.26 -28.09
N TYR A 302 -12.26 7.35 -27.09
CA TYR A 302 -12.79 6.18 -26.39
C TYR A 302 -14.20 6.45 -25.85
N SER A 303 -15.02 5.40 -25.79
CA SER A 303 -16.34 5.45 -25.17
C SER A 303 -16.71 4.10 -24.60
N ARG A 304 -17.27 4.07 -23.39
CA ARG A 304 -17.72 2.84 -22.74
C ARG A 304 -18.80 3.12 -21.70
N ASP A 305 -19.78 2.22 -21.61
CA ASP A 305 -20.74 2.20 -20.51
C ASP A 305 -20.21 1.36 -19.34
N PHE A 306 -20.47 1.80 -18.11
CA PHE A 306 -20.00 1.11 -16.89
C PHE A 306 -20.98 1.26 -15.72
N ILE A 307 -20.91 0.31 -14.78
CA ILE A 307 -21.70 0.31 -13.54
C ILE A 307 -20.81 0.79 -12.39
N SER A 308 -21.32 1.73 -11.60
CA SER A 308 -20.50 2.60 -10.74
C SER A 308 -20.22 2.02 -9.35
N ASN A 309 -19.12 1.28 -9.18
CA ASN A 309 -18.56 0.97 -7.83
C ASN A 309 -17.04 1.28 -7.79
N SER A 310 -16.27 0.76 -8.74
CA SER A 310 -14.97 1.27 -9.19
C SER A 310 -14.69 0.64 -10.56
N ASN A 311 -14.05 1.37 -11.48
CA ASN A 311 -13.73 0.83 -12.80
C ASN A 311 -12.30 1.20 -13.18
N THR A 312 -11.56 0.20 -13.67
CA THR A 312 -10.22 0.38 -14.21
C THR A 312 -10.22 -0.04 -15.67
N PHE A 313 -9.52 0.72 -16.51
CA PHE A 313 -9.26 0.33 -17.89
C PHE A 313 -7.93 0.87 -18.38
N LYS A 314 -7.30 0.17 -19.32
CA LYS A 314 -6.10 0.65 -20.01
C LYS A 314 -6.54 1.52 -21.18
N LEU A 315 -5.99 2.72 -21.28
CA LEU A 315 -6.21 3.60 -22.41
C LEU A 315 -5.06 3.40 -23.40
N ASN A 316 -5.35 2.89 -24.59
CA ASN A 316 -4.39 2.84 -25.69
C ASN A 316 -4.38 4.20 -26.39
N ALA A 317 -3.68 5.16 -25.80
CA ALA A 317 -3.48 6.48 -26.35
C ALA A 317 -2.01 6.91 -26.23
N ASP A 318 -1.62 7.83 -27.10
CA ASP A 318 -0.32 8.49 -27.05
C ASP A 318 -0.21 9.41 -25.84
N ASN A 319 1.00 9.88 -25.57
CA ASN A 319 1.24 10.74 -24.42
C ASN A 319 0.64 12.11 -24.71
N GLY A 320 -0.17 12.61 -23.79
CA GLY A 320 -0.94 13.83 -24.04
C GLY A 320 -2.05 14.09 -23.03
N ILE A 321 -2.74 15.21 -23.25
CA ILE A 321 -3.85 15.64 -22.40
C ILE A 321 -5.16 15.16 -22.98
N TYR A 322 -5.96 14.51 -22.13
CA TYR A 322 -7.28 14.00 -22.48
C TYR A 322 -8.35 14.51 -21.51
N VAL A 323 -9.57 14.62 -22.02
CA VAL A 323 -10.76 14.99 -21.24
C VAL A 323 -11.63 13.75 -21.08
N PHE A 324 -11.87 13.36 -19.83
CA PHE A 324 -12.71 12.25 -19.42
C PHE A 324 -14.05 12.81 -18.96
N SER A 325 -15.10 12.56 -19.75
CA SER A 325 -16.47 12.97 -19.44
C SER A 325 -17.30 11.74 -19.03
N ILE A 326 -17.80 11.76 -17.81
CA ILE A 326 -18.70 10.76 -17.24
C ILE A 326 -20.11 11.34 -17.28
N ILE A 327 -20.94 10.75 -18.14
CA ILE A 327 -22.34 11.12 -18.31
C ILE A 327 -23.19 10.18 -17.44
N THR A 328 -24.02 10.77 -16.60
CA THR A 328 -25.00 10.07 -15.76
C THR A 328 -26.39 10.66 -15.96
N LYS A 329 -27.42 10.09 -15.31
CA LYS A 329 -28.76 10.70 -15.34
C LYS A 329 -28.80 12.04 -14.62
N SER A 330 -27.98 12.23 -13.58
CA SER A 330 -27.93 13.49 -12.82
C SER A 330 -27.01 14.57 -13.39
N GLY A 331 -26.26 14.30 -14.46
CA GLY A 331 -25.45 15.32 -15.14
C GLY A 331 -24.20 14.77 -15.85
N ILE A 332 -23.30 15.68 -16.20
CA ILE A 332 -22.02 15.36 -16.84
C ILE A 332 -20.88 15.85 -15.94
N PHE A 333 -19.98 14.94 -15.58
CA PHE A 333 -18.75 15.22 -14.85
C PHE A 333 -17.58 15.14 -15.81
N SER A 334 -16.71 16.15 -15.85
CA SER A 334 -15.56 16.15 -16.75
C SER A 334 -14.26 16.37 -15.99
N LYS A 335 -13.24 15.58 -16.29
CA LYS A 335 -11.89 15.71 -15.73
C LYS A 335 -10.85 15.71 -16.84
N LYS A 336 -9.92 16.66 -16.78
CA LYS A 336 -8.75 16.69 -17.66
C LYS A 336 -7.59 15.96 -16.98
N LEU A 337 -6.91 15.07 -17.70
CA LEU A 337 -5.74 14.32 -17.22
C LEU A 337 -4.64 14.31 -18.29
N TYR A 338 -3.38 14.37 -17.84
CA TYR A 338 -2.23 14.06 -18.68
C TYR A 338 -1.91 12.57 -18.56
N ILE A 339 -1.73 11.90 -19.69
CA ILE A 339 -1.41 10.48 -19.78
C ILE A 339 0.02 10.36 -20.32
N ASN A 340 0.85 9.57 -19.64
CA ASN A 340 2.26 9.31 -19.98
C ASN A 340 2.49 7.84 -20.34
#